data_AF-A0A927R8T2-F1
#
_entry.id   AF-A0A927R8T2-F1
#
_cell.length_a   1.000
_cell.length_b   1.000
_cell.length_c   1.000
_cell.angle_alpha   90.00
_cell.angle_beta   90.00
_cell.angle_gamma   90.00
#
_symmetry.space_group_name_H-M   'P 1'
#
loop_
_entity.id
_entity.type
_entity.pdbx_description
1 polymer ?
#
loop_
_entity_poly.entity_id
_entity_poly.type
_entity_poly.pdbx_seq_one_letter_code
_entity_poly.pdbx_strand_id
1 'polypeptide(L)'
;MSQGPVPGPFRQAVGVPGVPRSVPVPGPASIVDRDDDVDGAGSGHPAVDAMLQAMANAANLPPADQIAQYEDAHRTLRETLATIDQA
;
A
#
# COMPACT_ATOMS: atom_id res chain seq x y z
N MET A 1 -25.70 -45.37 32.63
CA MET A 1 -25.40 -46.23 31.46
C MET A 1 -25.59 -45.35 30.23
N SER A 2 -24.56 -44.89 29.51
CA SER A 2 -23.35 -45.60 29.06
C SER A 2 -22.17 -44.66 28.79
N GLN A 3 -20.96 -45.22 28.87
CA GLN A 3 -19.67 -44.61 28.49
C GLN A 3 -19.08 -45.38 27.30
N GLY A 4 -18.36 -44.67 26.40
CA GLY A 4 -17.24 -45.18 25.58
C GLY A 4 -17.37 -44.94 24.07
N PRO A 5 -16.28 -45.03 23.25
CA PRO A 5 -14.87 -44.66 23.45
C PRO A 5 -14.28 -43.73 22.33
N VAL A 6 -13.04 -43.25 22.50
CA VAL A 6 -12.23 -42.37 21.60
C VAL A 6 -11.68 -43.09 20.34
N PRO A 7 -11.42 -42.40 19.20
CA PRO A 7 -10.05 -42.34 18.65
C PRO A 7 -9.70 -41.11 17.76
N GLY A 8 -8.47 -40.57 17.87
CA GLY A 8 -7.84 -39.76 16.78
C GLY A 8 -7.20 -40.68 15.71
N PRO A 9 -6.18 -40.27 14.93
CA PRO A 9 -5.92 -39.04 14.19
C PRO A 9 -6.07 -39.26 12.66
N PHE A 10 -6.37 -38.23 11.86
CA PHE A 10 -6.30 -38.37 10.40
C PHE A 10 -4.92 -37.96 9.87
N ARG A 11 -4.33 -38.94 9.18
CA ARG A 11 -3.00 -38.97 8.58
C ARG A 11 -2.93 -38.12 7.31
N GLN A 12 -1.71 -37.71 7.03
CA GLN A 12 -1.22 -37.10 5.80
C GLN A 12 -1.51 -37.96 4.56
N ALA A 13 -1.79 -37.33 3.43
CA ALA A 13 -1.66 -37.93 2.09
C ALA A 13 -0.77 -37.03 1.22
N VAL A 14 0.36 -37.61 0.82
CA VAL A 14 1.35 -37.11 -0.13
C VAL A 14 0.81 -37.18 -1.57
N GLY A 15 1.06 -36.13 -2.34
CA GLY A 15 1.44 -36.25 -3.75
C GLY A 15 0.38 -35.89 -4.80
N VAL A 16 0.54 -34.72 -5.43
CA VAL A 16 0.29 -34.57 -6.87
C VAL A 16 1.41 -33.73 -7.49
N PRO A 17 2.22 -34.28 -8.41
CA PRO A 17 3.17 -33.53 -9.22
C PRO A 17 2.47 -32.98 -10.48
N GLY A 18 2.74 -31.74 -10.85
CA GLY A 18 2.28 -31.19 -12.13
C GLY A 18 2.25 -29.66 -12.18
N VAL A 19 3.41 -29.05 -12.39
CA VAL A 19 3.49 -27.67 -12.91
C VAL A 19 3.02 -27.67 -14.36
N PRO A 20 2.24 -26.65 -14.78
CA PRO A 20 2.71 -25.85 -15.88
C PRO A 20 3.18 -24.51 -15.32
N ARG A 21 4.49 -24.34 -15.41
CA ARG A 21 5.22 -23.09 -15.30
C ARG A 21 4.48 -22.06 -16.16
N SER A 22 3.77 -21.12 -15.53
CA SER A 22 3.26 -19.95 -16.24
C SER A 22 4.45 -19.31 -16.92
N VAL A 23 4.51 -19.42 -18.24
CA VAL A 23 5.47 -18.68 -19.05
C VAL A 23 5.20 -17.20 -18.76
N PRO A 24 6.19 -16.41 -18.33
CA PRO A 24 6.02 -14.97 -18.43
C PRO A 24 5.87 -14.70 -19.92
N VAL A 25 4.69 -14.28 -20.34
CA VAL A 25 4.58 -13.60 -21.63
C VAL A 25 5.47 -12.37 -21.49
N PRO A 26 6.55 -12.21 -22.28
CA PRO A 26 7.14 -10.90 -22.44
C PRO A 26 6.07 -10.05 -23.13
N GLY A 27 5.28 -9.34 -22.32
CA GLY A 27 4.58 -8.17 -22.80
C GLY A 27 5.61 -7.24 -23.43
N PRO A 28 5.21 -6.40 -24.41
CA PRO A 28 6.12 -5.39 -24.94
C PRO A 28 6.70 -4.68 -23.72
N ALA A 29 8.03 -4.68 -23.60
CA ALA A 29 8.73 -3.89 -22.60
C ALA A 29 8.07 -2.52 -22.64
N SER A 30 7.27 -2.22 -21.61
CA SER A 30 6.80 -0.87 -21.39
C SER A 30 8.09 -0.10 -21.36
N ILE A 31 8.27 0.71 -22.41
CA ILE A 31 9.32 1.70 -22.55
C ILE A 31 9.49 2.25 -21.15
N VAL A 32 10.60 1.88 -20.50
CA VAL A 32 10.91 2.40 -19.17
C VAL A 32 11.15 3.86 -19.48
N ASP A 33 10.09 4.62 -19.25
CA ASP A 33 10.08 6.03 -19.49
C ASP A 33 11.21 6.61 -18.65
N ARG A 34 11.91 7.50 -19.32
CA ARG A 34 13.16 8.11 -18.94
C ARG A 34 12.91 8.98 -17.71
N ASP A 35 13.08 8.43 -16.52
CA ASP A 35 13.14 9.22 -15.29
C ASP A 35 14.00 8.54 -14.21
N ASP A 36 15.25 8.26 -14.57
CA ASP A 36 16.32 7.86 -13.64
C ASP A 36 17.07 9.12 -13.14
N ASP A 37 16.35 10.20 -12.81
CA ASP A 37 16.92 11.44 -12.20
C ASP A 37 15.99 12.13 -11.17
N VAL A 38 14.94 11.48 -10.67
CA VAL A 38 14.25 11.93 -9.44
C VAL A 38 14.92 11.35 -8.20
N ASP A 39 16.22 11.54 -8.05
CA ASP A 39 16.92 11.30 -6.77
C ASP A 39 16.57 12.47 -5.81
N GLY A 40 15.29 12.58 -5.47
CA GLY A 40 14.66 13.76 -4.84
C GLY A 40 13.13 13.68 -4.80
N ALA A 41 12.58 12.47 -4.66
CA ALA A 41 11.19 12.08 -4.89
C ALA A 41 10.16 12.62 -3.87
N GLY A 42 10.27 13.88 -3.47
CA GLY A 42 9.31 14.61 -2.66
C GLY A 42 8.75 15.82 -3.41
N SER A 43 7.75 16.46 -2.83
CA SER A 43 7.11 17.67 -3.36
C SER A 43 8.03 18.91 -3.38
N GLY A 44 9.22 18.82 -2.77
CA GLY A 44 10.10 19.96 -2.51
C GLY A 44 9.62 20.86 -1.35
N HIS A 45 8.46 20.54 -0.76
CA HIS A 45 7.86 21.26 0.34
C HIS A 45 7.72 20.33 1.57
N PRO A 46 8.53 20.52 2.63
CA PRO A 46 8.59 19.56 3.74
C PRO A 46 7.24 19.34 4.44
N ALA A 47 6.38 20.37 4.49
CA ALA A 47 5.04 20.26 5.05
C ALA A 47 4.12 19.36 4.18
N VAL A 48 4.24 19.47 2.85
CA VAL A 48 3.44 18.68 1.90
C VAL A 48 3.93 17.24 1.86
N ASP A 49 5.24 17.00 1.93
CA ASP A 49 5.82 15.66 2.03
C ASP A 49 5.41 14.93 3.31
N ALA A 50 5.43 15.62 4.45
CA ALA A 50 4.96 15.07 5.72
C ALA A 50 3.46 14.74 5.68
N MET A 51 2.64 15.60 5.08
CA MET A 51 1.20 15.41 4.88
C MET A 51 0.92 14.19 3.98
N LEU A 52 1.62 14.04 2.86
CA LEU A 52 1.50 12.87 1.97
C LEU A 52 1.80 11.56 2.69
N GLN A 53 2.86 11.56 3.50
CA GLN A 53 3.21 10.42 4.34
C GLN A 53 2.13 10.13 5.39
N ALA A 54 1.57 11.16 6.04
CA ALA A 54 0.49 11.01 7.00
C ALA A 54 -0.78 10.40 6.35
N MET A 55 -1.16 10.86 5.16
CA MET A 55 -2.28 10.29 4.41
C MET A 55 -2.05 8.84 4.01
N ALA A 56 -0.81 8.47 3.62
CA ALA A 56 -0.46 7.08 3.33
C ALA A 56 -0.63 6.16 4.56
N ASN A 57 -0.27 6.65 5.74
CA ASN A 57 -0.51 5.94 7.00
C ASN A 57 -2.01 5.86 7.35
N ALA A 58 -2.78 6.88 6.99
CA ALA A 58 -4.19 6.99 7.29
C ALA A 58 -5.10 6.15 6.36
N ALA A 59 -4.60 5.71 5.21
CA ALA A 59 -5.40 5.07 4.16
C ALA A 59 -6.19 3.82 4.62
N ASN A 60 -5.73 3.15 5.68
CA ASN A 60 -6.39 1.96 6.22
C ASN A 60 -7.12 2.21 7.57
N LEU A 61 -7.26 3.46 7.99
CA LEU A 61 -7.99 3.84 9.21
C LEU A 61 -9.51 3.84 8.97
N PRO A 62 -10.32 3.89 10.04
CA PRO A 62 -11.77 4.06 9.90
C PRO A 62 -12.12 5.35 9.15
N PRO A 63 -13.23 5.39 8.39
CA PRO A 63 -13.59 6.57 7.57
C PRO A 63 -13.66 7.89 8.33
N ALA A 64 -14.09 7.86 9.60
CA ALA A 64 -14.14 9.06 10.44
C ALA A 64 -12.73 9.66 10.68
N ASP A 65 -11.71 8.82 10.80
CA ASP A 65 -10.34 9.26 10.99
C ASP A 65 -9.71 9.69 9.66
N GLN A 66 -10.01 8.98 8.57
CA GLN A 66 -9.60 9.40 7.23
C GLN A 66 -10.10 10.82 6.90
N ILE A 67 -11.35 11.15 7.23
CA ILE A 67 -11.91 12.50 7.00
C ILE A 67 -11.09 13.56 7.75
N ALA A 68 -10.76 13.33 9.02
CA ALA A 68 -9.95 14.26 9.80
C ALA A 68 -8.56 14.48 9.18
N GLN A 69 -7.95 13.42 8.63
CA GLN A 69 -6.66 13.50 7.95
C GLN A 69 -6.73 14.25 6.61
N TYR A 70 -7.80 14.07 5.84
CA TYR A 70 -8.01 14.84 4.60
C TYR A 70 -8.24 16.33 4.89
N GLU A 71 -8.97 16.68 5.95
CA GLU A 71 -9.19 18.07 6.34
C GLU A 71 -7.89 18.76 6.76
N ASP A 72 -7.03 18.06 7.52
CA ASP A 72 -5.71 18.54 7.89
C ASP A 72 -4.79 18.70 6.66
N ALA A 73 -4.84 17.74 5.75
CA ALA A 73 -4.12 17.82 4.49
C ALA A 73 -4.54 19.03 3.65
N HIS A 74 -5.85 19.28 3.54
CA HIS A 74 -6.37 20.47 2.86
C HIS A 74 -5.88 21.77 3.50
N ARG A 75 -5.82 21.82 4.84
CA ARG A 75 -5.27 22.98 5.56
C ARG A 75 -3.80 23.19 5.22
N THR A 76 -2.98 22.15 5.31
CA THR A 76 -1.54 22.23 5.04
C THR A 76 -1.24 22.65 3.60
N LEU A 77 -2.00 22.11 2.64
CA LEU A 77 -1.86 22.48 1.24
C LEU A 77 -2.19 23.95 1.01
N ARG A 78 -3.28 24.47 1.59
CA ARG A 78 -3.66 25.89 1.43
C ARG A 78 -2.60 26.83 2.01
N GLU A 79 -2.00 26.47 3.14
CA GLU A 79 -0.98 27.28 3.83
C GLU A 79 0.33 27.30 3.03
N THR A 80 0.69 26.15 2.46
CA THR A 80 1.86 26.04 1.56
C THR A 80 1.65 26.90 0.30
N LEU A 81 0.47 26.81 -0.33
CA LEU A 81 0.16 27.62 -1.51
C LEU A 81 0.15 29.11 -1.21
N ALA A 82 -0.40 29.52 -0.07
CA ALA A 82 -0.36 30.92 0.38
C ALA A 82 1.08 31.41 0.59
N THR A 83 1.96 30.56 1.12
CA THR A 83 3.38 30.88 1.30
C THR A 83 4.10 31.06 -0.03
N ILE A 84 3.77 30.22 -1.03
CA ILE A 84 4.33 30.32 -2.39
C ILE A 84 3.85 31.61 -3.09
N ASP A 85 2.57 31.96 -2.94
CA ASP A 85 1.99 33.19 -3.52
C ASP A 85 2.65 34.47 -2.98
N GLN A 86 3.14 34.42 -1.74
CA GLN A 86 3.76 35.56 -1.05
C GLN A 86 5.27 35.69 -1.29
N ALA A 87 5.92 34.71 -1.92
CA ALA A 87 7.35 34.66 -2.16
C ALA A 87 7.77 35.35 -3.46
#